data_AF-A0A2S5LHQ7-F1
#
_entry.id   AF-A0A2S5LHQ7-F1
#
_cell.length_a   1.000
_cell.length_b   1.000
_cell.length_c   1.000
_cell.angle_alpha   90.00
_cell.angle_beta   90.00
_cell.angle_gamma   90.00
#
_symmetry.space_group_name_H-M   'P 1'
#
loop_
_entity.id
_entity.type
_entity.pdbx_description
1 polymer ?
#
loop_
_entity_poly.entity_id
_entity_poly.type
_entity_poly.pdbx_seq_one_letter_code
_entity_poly.pdbx_strand_id
1 'polypeptide(L)'
;VSGVRVLTHKETPGLGDYIEIERDDWITQFNNESLMKTVAKDWAVVKDGGKFEYMAGATITPRAIVKAVAKALQFFNDNKPQLLEKKPAEKMLQGKDKR
;
A
#
# COMPACT_ATOMS: atom_id res chain seq x y z
N VAL A 1 3.06 -3.92 7.10
CA VAL A 1 2.83 -2.53 6.66
C VAL A 1 2.48 -1.69 7.89
N SER A 2 3.10 -0.52 8.02
CA SER A 2 2.83 0.41 9.13
C SER A 2 1.62 1.30 8.87
N GLY A 3 1.33 1.61 7.61
CA GLY A 3 0.11 2.27 7.18
C GLY A 3 0.03 2.46 5.68
N VAL A 4 -1.13 2.89 5.20
CA VAL A 4 -1.43 3.15 3.79
C VAL A 4 -2.05 4.53 3.68
N ARG A 5 -1.70 5.27 2.62
CA ARG A 5 -2.31 6.56 2.29
C ARG A 5 -2.61 6.62 0.80
N VAL A 6 -3.82 7.04 0.45
CA VAL A 6 -4.19 7.41 -0.90
C VAL A 6 -3.77 8.87 -1.10
N LEU A 7 -2.90 9.13 -2.07
CA LEU A 7 -2.44 10.48 -2.38
C LEU A 7 -3.32 11.18 -3.41
N THR A 8 -3.89 10.41 -4.34
CA THR A 8 -4.72 10.90 -5.45
C THR A 8 -5.73 9.84 -5.85
N HIS A 9 -6.95 10.24 -6.16
CA HIS A 9 -7.98 9.38 -6.75
C HIS A 9 -8.97 10.21 -7.58
N LYS A 10 -9.90 9.55 -8.27
CA LYS A 10 -11.00 10.16 -9.05
C LYS A 10 -12.34 9.50 -8.71
N GLU A 11 -12.50 9.15 -7.45
CA GLU A 11 -13.74 8.52 -6.97
C GLU A 11 -14.87 9.52 -6.92
N THR A 12 -16.10 9.02 -6.95
CA THR A 12 -17.29 9.83 -6.78
C THR A 12 -17.34 10.38 -5.34
N PRO A 13 -17.39 11.72 -5.15
CA PRO A 13 -17.50 12.32 -3.82
C PRO A 13 -18.73 11.81 -3.06
N GLY A 14 -18.55 11.48 -1.78
CA GLY A 14 -19.59 10.91 -0.91
C GLY A 14 -19.92 9.44 -1.15
N LEU A 15 -19.20 8.75 -2.06
CA LEU A 15 -19.38 7.32 -2.30
C LEU A 15 -18.07 6.54 -2.18
N GLY A 16 -17.03 6.94 -2.92
CA GLY A 16 -15.74 6.21 -2.94
C GLY A 16 -14.58 6.97 -2.29
N ASP A 17 -14.80 8.21 -1.86
CA ASP A 17 -13.79 9.10 -1.26
C ASP A 17 -13.46 8.78 0.21
N TYR A 18 -14.21 7.88 0.85
CA TYR A 18 -13.91 7.37 2.20
C TYR A 18 -12.54 6.65 2.31
N ILE A 19 -11.86 6.40 1.19
CA ILE A 19 -10.48 5.90 1.16
C ILE A 19 -9.46 6.97 1.56
N GLU A 20 -9.83 8.25 1.55
CA GLU A 20 -9.05 9.35 2.07
C GLU A 20 -9.10 9.36 3.60
N ILE A 21 -7.94 9.36 4.25
CA ILE A 21 -7.86 9.39 5.73
C ILE A 21 -8.51 10.64 6.36
N GLU A 22 -8.66 11.71 5.58
CA GLU A 22 -9.32 12.94 6.02
C GLU A 22 -10.86 12.83 6.01
N ARG A 23 -11.41 11.82 5.33
CA ARG A 23 -12.85 11.58 5.20
C ARG A 23 -13.35 10.50 6.14
N ASP A 24 -12.59 9.42 6.27
CA ASP A 24 -12.97 8.23 7.03
C ASP A 24 -11.71 7.42 7.44
N ASP A 25 -11.83 6.59 8.47
CA ASP A 25 -10.72 5.79 8.99
C ASP A 25 -10.54 4.44 8.28
N TRP A 26 -11.35 4.13 7.28
CA TRP A 26 -11.32 2.87 6.54
C TRP A 26 -9.93 2.43 6.08
N ILE A 27 -9.10 3.37 5.60
CA ILE A 27 -7.75 3.08 5.11
C ILE A 27 -6.79 2.60 6.23
N THR A 28 -7.14 2.80 7.50
CA THR A 28 -6.35 2.35 8.66
C THR A 28 -6.44 0.85 8.91
N GLN A 29 -7.36 0.13 8.27
CA GLN A 29 -7.48 -1.33 8.37
C GLN A 29 -6.20 -2.08 7.94
N PHE A 30 -5.37 -1.44 7.11
CA PHE A 30 -4.07 -2.00 6.70
C PHE A 30 -2.98 -1.85 7.76
N ASN A 31 -3.21 -1.08 8.83
CA ASN A 31 -2.21 -0.88 9.86
C ASN A 31 -1.85 -2.21 10.54
N ASN A 32 -0.55 -2.45 10.68
CA ASN A 32 -0.02 -3.69 11.28
C ASN A 32 -0.41 -4.97 10.52
N GLU A 33 -0.76 -4.88 9.23
CA GLU A 33 -0.98 -6.03 8.38
C GLU A 33 0.30 -6.57 7.75
N SER A 34 0.33 -7.87 7.46
CA SER A 34 1.46 -8.54 6.80
C SER A 34 1.01 -9.81 6.10
N LEU A 35 1.83 -10.34 5.20
CA LEU A 35 1.58 -11.62 4.53
C LEU A 35 1.61 -12.82 5.49
N MET A 36 2.21 -12.65 6.69
CA MET A 36 2.18 -13.67 7.75
C MET A 36 0.93 -13.59 8.60
N LYS A 37 0.43 -12.37 8.87
CA LYS A 37 -0.77 -12.14 9.69
C LYS A 37 -2.05 -12.43 8.90
N THR A 38 -2.07 -12.08 7.62
CA THR A 38 -3.22 -12.23 6.74
C THR A 38 -2.88 -13.18 5.60
N VAL A 39 -3.56 -14.31 5.57
CA VAL A 39 -3.39 -15.32 4.52
C VAL A 39 -3.88 -14.79 3.17
N ALA A 40 -3.36 -15.34 2.08
CA ALA A 40 -3.61 -14.83 0.73
C ALA A 40 -5.10 -14.65 0.39
N LYS A 41 -5.96 -15.60 0.79
CA LYS A 41 -7.41 -15.56 0.53
C LYS A 41 -8.13 -14.41 1.26
N ASP A 42 -7.58 -13.93 2.37
CA ASP A 42 -8.21 -12.91 3.20
C ASP A 42 -7.86 -11.49 2.73
N TRP A 43 -6.93 -11.35 1.77
CA TRP A 43 -6.66 -10.10 1.04
C TRP A 43 -7.74 -9.78 0.00
N ALA A 44 -8.97 -9.72 0.48
CA ALA A 44 -10.15 -9.28 -0.26
C ALA A 44 -11.10 -8.50 0.66
N VAL A 45 -12.08 -7.83 0.08
CA VAL A 45 -13.13 -7.22 0.90
C VAL A 45 -14.05 -8.29 1.50
N VAL A 46 -14.73 -8.00 2.61
CA VAL A 46 -15.66 -8.95 3.27
C VAL A 46 -16.77 -9.43 2.33
N LYS A 47 -17.20 -8.60 1.35
CA LYS A 47 -18.15 -9.01 0.30
C LYS A 47 -17.66 -10.19 -0.55
N ASP A 48 -16.35 -10.29 -0.73
CA ASP A 48 -15.71 -11.31 -1.55
C ASP A 48 -15.09 -12.43 -0.68
N GLY A 49 -15.45 -12.49 0.61
CA GLY A 49 -14.99 -13.50 1.55
C GLY A 49 -13.63 -13.21 2.19
N GLY A 50 -13.10 -11.99 2.03
CA GLY A 50 -11.89 -11.54 2.73
C GLY A 50 -12.22 -10.85 4.06
N LYS A 51 -11.25 -10.08 4.57
CA LYS A 51 -11.35 -9.46 5.90
C LYS A 51 -11.53 -7.95 5.93
N PHE A 52 -11.36 -7.28 4.80
CA PHE A 52 -11.36 -5.81 4.75
C PHE A 52 -12.77 -5.30 4.52
N GLU A 53 -13.22 -4.37 5.36
CA GLU A 53 -14.54 -3.77 5.23
C GLU A 53 -14.69 -3.01 3.91
N TYR A 54 -15.92 -2.65 3.55
CA TYR A 54 -16.21 -1.85 2.36
C TYR A 54 -17.48 -1.03 2.56
N MET A 55 -17.61 0.07 1.81
CA MET A 55 -18.87 0.81 1.77
C MET A 55 -19.81 0.21 0.73
N ALA A 56 -21.07 -0.02 1.11
CA ALA A 56 -22.09 -0.53 0.21
C ALA A 56 -22.26 0.40 -1.00
N GLY A 57 -22.34 -0.18 -2.21
CA GLY A 57 -22.39 0.60 -3.45
C GLY A 57 -21.04 1.10 -3.96
N ALA A 58 -19.97 1.03 -3.17
CA ALA A 58 -18.64 1.54 -3.52
C ALA A 58 -17.56 0.44 -3.51
N THR A 59 -17.84 -0.75 -4.02
CA THR A 59 -16.96 -1.92 -3.81
C THR A 59 -15.77 -2.04 -4.79
N ILE A 60 -15.76 -1.27 -5.88
CA ILE A 60 -14.69 -1.39 -6.90
C ILE A 60 -13.34 -0.93 -6.37
N THR A 61 -13.34 0.23 -5.75
CA THR A 61 -12.18 0.95 -5.21
C THR A 61 -11.51 0.23 -4.04
N PRO A 62 -12.23 -0.20 -2.98
CA PRO A 62 -11.61 -0.96 -1.89
C PRO A 62 -11.01 -2.27 -2.38
N ARG A 63 -11.63 -2.98 -3.35
CA ARG A 63 -11.03 -4.18 -3.96
C ARG A 63 -9.69 -3.88 -4.62
N ALA A 64 -9.61 -2.78 -5.36
CA ALA A 64 -8.38 -2.36 -6.02
C ALA A 64 -7.28 -2.04 -5.00
N ILE A 65 -7.62 -1.31 -3.92
CA ILE A 65 -6.69 -0.95 -2.86
C ILE A 65 -6.18 -2.19 -2.12
N VAL A 66 -7.07 -3.09 -1.68
CA VAL A 66 -6.67 -4.33 -0.97
C VAL A 66 -5.70 -5.15 -1.83
N LYS A 67 -6.01 -5.32 -3.12
CA LYS A 67 -5.14 -6.03 -4.07
C LYS A 67 -3.79 -5.32 -4.26
N ALA A 68 -3.78 -3.99 -4.33
CA ALA A 68 -2.56 -3.21 -4.48
C ALA A 68 -1.64 -3.34 -3.26
N VAL A 69 -2.19 -3.26 -2.04
CA VAL A 69 -1.41 -3.43 -0.80
C VAL A 69 -0.82 -4.83 -0.70
N ALA A 70 -1.61 -5.87 -0.96
CA ALA A 70 -1.13 -7.25 -0.97
C ALA A 70 0.02 -7.45 -1.97
N LYS A 71 -0.13 -6.92 -3.20
CA LYS A 71 0.92 -6.96 -4.22
C LYS A 71 2.18 -6.20 -3.82
N ALA A 72 2.05 -5.04 -3.18
CA ALA A 72 3.19 -4.25 -2.73
C ALA A 72 3.99 -5.00 -1.65
N LEU A 73 3.29 -5.65 -0.71
CA LEU A 73 3.93 -6.50 0.30
C LEU A 73 4.65 -7.69 -0.33
N GLN A 74 4.02 -8.35 -1.30
CA GLN A 74 4.61 -9.47 -2.03
C GLN A 74 5.87 -9.04 -2.79
N PHE A 75 5.76 -7.95 -3.55
CA PHE A 75 6.89 -7.37 -4.27
C PHE A 75 8.06 -7.04 -3.34
N PHE A 76 7.79 -6.39 -2.20
CA PHE A 76 8.83 -6.08 -1.24
C PHE A 76 9.48 -7.35 -0.67
N ASN A 77 8.69 -8.37 -0.34
CA ASN A 77 9.21 -9.64 0.17
C ASN A 77 10.13 -10.33 -0.84
N ASP A 78 9.73 -10.38 -2.10
CA ASP A 78 10.45 -11.08 -3.16
C ASP A 78 11.72 -10.34 -3.61
N ASN A 79 11.75 -9.01 -3.43
CA ASN A 79 12.87 -8.15 -3.85
C ASN A 79 13.64 -7.55 -2.65
N LYS A 80 13.42 -8.08 -1.44
CA LYS A 80 13.95 -7.51 -0.20
C LYS A 80 15.47 -7.31 -0.23
N PRO A 81 16.29 -8.25 -0.73
CA PRO A 81 17.74 -8.04 -0.81
C PRO A 81 18.09 -6.84 -1.68
N GLN A 82 17.53 -6.73 -2.89
CA GLN A 82 17.87 -5.65 -3.83
C GLN A 82 17.36 -4.29 -3.35
N LEU A 83 16.20 -4.25 -2.70
CA LEU A 83 15.61 -3.00 -2.19
C LEU A 83 16.32 -2.45 -0.95
N LEU A 84 16.92 -3.33 -0.14
CA LEU A 84 17.60 -2.96 1.10
C LEU A 84 19.13 -2.92 0.98
N GLU A 85 19.68 -3.37 -0.15
CA GLU A 85 21.08 -3.14 -0.48
C GLU A 85 21.36 -1.64 -0.51
N LYS A 86 22.20 -1.20 0.44
CA LYS A 86 22.80 0.12 0.37
C LYS A 86 23.71 0.13 -0.85
N LYS A 87 23.23 0.65 -1.98
CA LYS A 87 24.15 1.22 -2.96
C LYS A 87 24.97 2.27 -2.21
N PRO A 88 26.31 2.15 -2.15
CA PRO A 88 27.13 3.25 -1.68
C PRO A 88 26.69 4.47 -2.46
N ALA A 89 26.39 5.58 -1.77
CA ALA A 89 26.22 6.86 -2.44
C ALA A 89 27.41 6.97 -3.40
N GLU A 90 27.12 6.97 -4.70
CA GLU A 90 28.15 7.06 -5.72
C GLU A 90 29.09 8.18 -5.29
N LYS A 91 30.39 7.89 -5.22
CA LYS A 91 31.44 8.85 -4.91
C LYS A 91 31.28 10.05 -5.86
N MET A 92 30.45 11.02 -5.49
CA MET A 92 30.32 12.27 -6.21
C MET A 92 31.56 13.09 -5.86
N LEU A 93 32.53 12.99 -6.77
CA LEU A 93 33.72 13.83 -6.93
C LEU A 93 34.81 13.77 -5.84
N GLN A 94 35.55 12.65 -5.80
CA GLN A 94 37.01 12.76 -5.70
C GLN A 94 37.53 13.15 -7.09
N GLY A 95 37.57 14.45 -7.37
CA GLY A 95 37.95 14.95 -8.68
C GLY A 95 37.88 16.47 -8.81
N LYS A 96 38.27 17.22 -7.78
CA LYS A 96 38.67 18.62 -7.91
C LYS A 96 39.91 18.85 -7.07
N ASP A 97 41.00 18.23 -7.51
CA ASP A 97 42.32 18.78 -7.27
C ASP A 97 43.01 19.01 -8.62
N LYS A 98 43.56 20.22 -8.76
CA LYS A 98 44.41 20.82 -9.80
C LYS A 98 44.03 22.28 -10.06
N ARG A 99 44.37 23.14 -9.10
CA ARG A 99 45.19 24.34 -9.34
C ARG A 99 46.08 24.60 -8.13
#